data_AF-A0A3B3CH39-F1
#
_entry.id   AF-A0A3B3CH39-F1
#
_cell.length_a   1.000
_cell.length_b   1.000
_cell.length_c   1.000
_cell.angle_alpha   90.00
_cell.angle_beta   90.00
_cell.angle_gamma   90.00
#
_symmetry.space_group_name_H-M   'P 1'
#
loop_
_entity.id
_entity.type
_entity.pdbx_description
1 polymer ?
#
loop_
_entity_poly.entity_id
_entity_poly.type
_entity_poly.pdbx_seq_one_letter_code
_entity_poly.pdbx_strand_id
1 'polypeptide(L)'
;MSCNWGAELWDQFDNLEKHTSWGIDFLERYTKFVKERADIELSYAKQIRSLSKKYHPKRSREDESRYTWCLGFAATLQQLSEISVQREELAENLSSQIVCELMRYTQELKAERKTHFQDGRRAQQHIESSWKQLESSKRRFERDCKEAERAQLVSDRIDLDNKTDGEKRCSLKARQTAQQKHQAAEESRKDYVTSLNQFNQDQHQHYHTLVPVIYQRIQDMEERRIERISEAMRLSAEAERKVLPVTSRCLDAMVDAAESIQPRKDTRQVVEVYKSGFDPPGDVEFEDYSTSMRRSISESSYLDNRTEGRRHSRKLWPFLRKNKLLTLLSSPRQPPPPPPTSPSPGGVANSPQSPTPASREPITQRLNDLMSSGSRTRKQCLRSIKRGLSLKLGSSPADCSHLPAEQRRKKLQTRINNINQEIQREKEQRDALLKMREVYERSPQMGDASSLEPRLEEVKQNLQKLEEELKRNQVWLSEVDIRMSDHSGRRQSAGCGLNSQATTPGSSSLKQLDNRNPASRESPDGSYTEDHSAELHFKSRSSEFDDDFDDEEPLPSIGTCKSLYPFQGQNEGTLSMVEGELLSVVEEDKGDGWTRVRRNLEEEGYVPTSYIKVFLDTSAKGFVQNSRLV
;
A
#
# COMPACT_ATOMS: atom_id res chain seq x y z
N MET A 1 -0.78 -1.10 40.66
CA MET A 1 -1.07 0.34 40.80
C MET A 1 -2.08 0.66 39.72
N SER A 2 -3.22 1.28 40.06
CA SER A 2 -4.22 1.69 39.08
C SER A 2 -3.73 2.96 38.36
N CYS A 3 -3.42 2.85 37.06
CA CYS A 3 -3.11 4.01 36.25
C CYS A 3 -4.42 4.75 35.94
N ASN A 4 -4.54 6.02 36.35
CA ASN A 4 -5.73 6.83 36.10
C ASN A 4 -5.32 8.16 35.46
N TRP A 5 -5.72 8.37 34.22
CA TRP A 5 -5.43 9.57 33.44
C TRP A 5 -6.00 10.84 34.09
N GLY A 6 -7.14 10.73 34.76
CA GLY A 6 -7.79 11.83 35.47
C GLY A 6 -7.04 12.34 36.69
N ALA A 7 -6.12 11.56 37.25
CA ALA A 7 -5.26 11.97 38.36
C ALA A 7 -3.83 12.31 37.88
N GLU A 8 -3.22 11.41 37.10
CA GLU A 8 -1.80 11.50 36.72
C GLU A 8 -1.53 12.44 35.53
N LEU A 9 -2.54 12.66 34.68
CA LEU A 9 -2.39 13.38 33.40
C LEU A 9 -3.28 14.63 33.31
N TRP A 10 -3.73 15.19 34.44
CA TRP A 10 -4.72 16.28 34.54
C TRP A 10 -4.42 17.51 33.66
N ASP A 11 -3.15 17.82 33.42
CA ASP A 11 -2.66 18.93 32.58
C ASP A 11 -2.40 18.55 31.11
N GLN A 12 -2.49 17.28 30.72
CA GLN A 12 -2.03 16.73 29.43
C GLN A 12 -3.10 16.73 28.31
N PHE A 13 -4.07 17.66 28.33
CA PHE A 13 -5.22 17.67 27.42
C PHE A 13 -4.86 17.45 25.93
N ASP A 14 -3.92 18.25 25.40
CA ASP A 14 -3.50 18.19 24.00
C ASP A 14 -2.78 16.88 23.65
N ASN A 15 -2.11 16.25 24.61
CA ASN A 15 -1.39 15.01 24.42
C ASN A 15 -2.36 13.81 24.42
N LEU A 16 -3.40 13.85 25.27
CA LEU A 16 -4.52 12.91 25.18
C LEU A 16 -5.29 13.08 23.86
N GLU A 17 -5.47 14.31 23.36
CA GLU A 17 -6.13 14.54 22.08
C GLU A 17 -5.32 13.93 20.92
N LYS A 18 -4.00 14.15 20.89
CA LYS A 18 -3.10 13.55 19.89
C LYS A 18 -3.05 12.02 20.00
N HIS A 19 -2.93 11.48 21.20
CA HIS A 19 -2.84 10.03 21.43
C HIS A 19 -4.08 9.28 20.92
N THR A 20 -5.27 9.74 21.32
CA THR A 20 -6.53 9.14 20.89
C THR A 20 -6.82 9.33 19.39
N SER A 21 -6.32 10.42 18.78
CA SER A 21 -6.36 10.56 17.30
C SER A 21 -5.51 9.49 16.63
N TRP A 22 -4.27 9.33 17.07
CA TRP A 22 -3.35 8.33 16.54
C TRP A 22 -3.84 6.89 16.76
N GLY A 23 -4.51 6.62 17.88
CA GLY A 23 -5.18 5.34 18.16
C GLY A 23 -6.27 5.00 17.12
N ILE A 24 -7.02 6.01 16.68
CA ILE A 24 -8.02 5.88 15.60
C ILE A 24 -7.32 5.71 14.23
N ASP A 25 -6.28 6.50 13.93
CA ASP A 25 -5.52 6.37 12.67
C ASP A 25 -4.91 4.97 12.51
N PHE A 26 -4.46 4.35 13.62
CA PHE A 26 -3.98 2.97 13.64
C PHE A 26 -5.11 1.97 13.40
N LEU A 27 -6.29 2.15 14.02
CA LEU A 27 -7.46 1.31 13.82
C LEU A 27 -7.92 1.33 12.35
N GLU A 28 -7.96 2.50 11.71
CA GLU A 28 -8.31 2.63 10.29
C GLU A 28 -7.27 1.96 9.38
N ARG A 29 -5.98 2.09 9.70
CA ARG A 29 -4.90 1.38 8.98
C ARG A 29 -5.01 -0.13 9.09
N TYR A 30 -5.29 -0.66 10.28
CA TYR A 30 -5.50 -2.09 10.48
C TYR A 30 -6.74 -2.60 9.73
N THR A 31 -7.84 -1.84 9.78
CA THR A 31 -9.08 -2.15 9.05
C THR A 31 -8.83 -2.23 7.54
N LYS A 32 -8.08 -1.26 6.99
CA LYS A 32 -7.65 -1.27 5.59
C LYS A 32 -6.78 -2.49 5.24
N PHE A 33 -5.80 -2.83 6.09
CA PHE A 33 -4.97 -4.01 5.91
C PHE A 33 -5.79 -5.32 5.87
N VAL A 34 -6.77 -5.50 6.77
CA VAL A 34 -7.64 -6.69 6.76
C VAL A 34 -8.51 -6.73 5.50
N LYS A 35 -8.98 -5.58 5.00
CA LYS A 35 -9.70 -5.50 3.72
C LYS A 35 -8.82 -5.93 2.54
N GLU A 36 -7.65 -5.32 2.38
CA GLU A 36 -6.70 -5.68 1.31
C GLU A 36 -6.30 -7.16 1.37
N ARG A 37 -6.17 -7.74 2.58
CA ARG A 37 -5.97 -9.18 2.76
C ARG A 37 -7.17 -9.99 2.25
N ALA A 38 -8.39 -9.61 2.59
CA ALA A 38 -9.60 -10.32 2.14
C ALA A 38 -9.73 -10.28 0.60
N ASP A 39 -9.44 -9.14 -0.01
CA ASP A 39 -9.43 -8.97 -1.48
C ASP A 39 -8.41 -9.93 -2.15
N ILE A 40 -7.23 -10.12 -1.54
CA ILE A 40 -6.20 -11.08 -2.00
C ILE A 40 -6.69 -12.53 -1.89
N GLU A 41 -7.26 -12.94 -0.76
CA GLU A 41 -7.78 -14.30 -0.54
C GLU A 41 -8.93 -14.62 -1.53
N LEU A 42 -9.82 -13.64 -1.78
CA LEU A 42 -10.90 -13.74 -2.76
C LEU A 42 -10.38 -13.86 -4.20
N SER A 43 -9.35 -13.08 -4.56
CA SER A 43 -8.70 -13.16 -5.87
C SER A 43 -8.03 -14.52 -6.08
N TYR A 44 -7.33 -15.04 -5.05
CA TYR A 44 -6.75 -16.39 -5.07
C TYR A 44 -7.82 -17.47 -5.27
N ALA A 45 -8.91 -17.41 -4.51
CA ALA A 45 -10.04 -18.33 -4.66
C ALA A 45 -10.60 -18.34 -6.10
N LYS A 46 -10.91 -17.16 -6.65
CA LYS A 46 -11.43 -17.01 -8.03
C LYS A 46 -10.46 -17.60 -9.07
N GLN A 47 -9.16 -17.37 -8.91
CA GLN A 47 -8.13 -17.89 -9.83
C GLN A 47 -8.01 -19.42 -9.77
N ILE A 48 -7.96 -20.04 -8.58
CA ILE A 48 -7.90 -21.50 -8.41
C ILE A 48 -9.18 -22.17 -8.94
N ARG A 49 -10.35 -21.56 -8.74
CA ARG A 49 -11.63 -22.05 -9.25
C ARG A 49 -11.68 -22.02 -10.78
N SER A 50 -11.24 -20.91 -11.38
CA SER A 50 -11.15 -20.75 -12.83
C SER A 50 -10.18 -21.77 -13.45
N LEU A 51 -9.01 -21.97 -12.83
CA LEU A 51 -8.05 -22.99 -13.22
C LEU A 51 -8.66 -24.40 -13.17
N SER A 52 -9.29 -24.76 -12.05
CA SER A 52 -9.90 -26.07 -11.86
C SER A 52 -11.01 -26.34 -12.89
N LYS A 53 -11.88 -25.35 -13.15
CA LYS A 53 -12.93 -25.39 -14.16
C LYS A 53 -12.39 -25.49 -15.60
N LYS A 54 -11.26 -24.83 -15.91
CA LYS A 54 -10.62 -24.85 -17.24
C LYS A 54 -10.09 -26.22 -17.63
N TYR A 55 -9.54 -26.96 -16.67
CA TYR A 55 -8.93 -28.29 -16.90
C TYR A 55 -9.88 -29.46 -16.61
N HIS A 56 -11.07 -29.21 -16.05
CA HIS A 56 -12.03 -30.27 -15.74
C HIS A 56 -12.51 -31.01 -17.00
N PRO A 57 -12.59 -32.35 -17.00
CA PRO A 57 -13.01 -33.11 -18.18
C PRO A 57 -14.40 -32.68 -18.69
N LYS A 58 -14.48 -32.31 -19.97
CA LYS A 58 -15.75 -31.96 -20.60
C LYS A 58 -16.54 -33.24 -20.87
N ARG A 59 -17.79 -33.32 -20.38
CA ARG A 59 -18.72 -34.47 -20.49
C ARG A 59 -18.85 -35.11 -21.89
N SER A 60 -18.45 -34.42 -22.96
CA SER A 60 -18.45 -34.92 -24.34
C SER A 60 -17.45 -36.06 -24.64
N ARG A 61 -16.54 -36.41 -23.73
CA ARG A 61 -15.58 -37.52 -23.90
C ARG A 61 -15.81 -38.62 -22.85
N GLU A 62 -16.86 -39.41 -23.04
CA GLU A 62 -17.07 -40.66 -22.28
C GLU A 62 -15.84 -41.57 -22.30
N ASP A 63 -15.03 -41.49 -23.36
CA ASP A 63 -13.79 -42.24 -23.51
C ASP A 63 -12.72 -41.95 -22.44
N GLU A 64 -12.67 -40.73 -21.91
CA GLU A 64 -11.64 -40.31 -20.95
C GLU A 64 -11.99 -40.77 -19.52
N SER A 65 -13.27 -40.81 -19.16
CA SER A 65 -13.77 -41.25 -17.84
C SER A 65 -13.50 -42.73 -17.51
N ARG A 66 -13.00 -43.52 -18.46
CA ARG A 66 -12.79 -44.98 -18.30
C ARG A 66 -11.45 -45.34 -17.64
N TYR A 67 -10.48 -44.43 -17.64
CA TYR A 67 -9.15 -44.70 -17.09
C TYR A 67 -8.97 -44.11 -15.69
N THR A 68 -8.39 -44.89 -14.78
CA THR A 68 -8.22 -44.48 -13.38
C THR A 68 -7.34 -43.26 -13.21
N TRP A 69 -6.34 -43.05 -14.07
CA TRP A 69 -5.52 -41.83 -14.06
C TRP A 69 -6.32 -40.57 -14.46
N CYS A 70 -7.29 -40.66 -15.37
CA CYS A 70 -8.19 -39.56 -15.70
C CYS A 70 -9.12 -39.24 -14.52
N LEU A 71 -9.66 -40.27 -13.87
CA LEU A 71 -10.55 -40.13 -12.71
C LEU A 71 -9.80 -39.52 -11.51
N GLY A 72 -8.58 -39.98 -11.24
CA GLY A 72 -7.71 -39.40 -10.21
C GLY A 72 -7.42 -37.92 -10.47
N PHE A 73 -7.10 -37.54 -11.70
CA PHE A 73 -6.93 -36.12 -12.07
C PHE A 73 -8.22 -35.31 -11.90
N ALA A 74 -9.37 -35.84 -12.32
CA ALA A 74 -10.67 -35.18 -12.17
C ALA A 74 -11.04 -34.95 -10.68
N ALA A 75 -10.78 -35.94 -9.82
CA ALA A 75 -10.95 -35.82 -8.38
C ALA A 75 -10.00 -34.77 -7.77
N THR A 76 -8.73 -34.74 -8.19
CA THR A 76 -7.76 -33.71 -7.79
C THR A 76 -8.23 -32.30 -8.14
N LEU A 77 -8.78 -32.10 -9.34
CA LEU A 77 -9.37 -30.81 -9.73
C LEU A 77 -10.63 -30.45 -8.92
N GLN A 78 -11.42 -31.43 -8.51
CA GLN A 78 -12.56 -31.20 -7.62
C GLN A 78 -12.08 -30.71 -6.24
N GLN A 79 -11.08 -31.36 -5.63
CA GLN A 79 -10.54 -30.94 -4.34
C GLN A 79 -9.90 -29.54 -4.39
N LEU A 80 -9.23 -29.17 -5.48
CA LEU A 80 -8.76 -27.79 -5.69
C LEU A 80 -9.92 -26.78 -5.76
N SER A 81 -11.05 -27.17 -6.34
CA SER A 81 -12.26 -26.34 -6.32
C SER A 81 -12.81 -26.16 -4.90
N GLU A 82 -12.82 -27.20 -4.06
CA GLU A 82 -13.27 -27.08 -2.66
C GLU A 82 -12.32 -26.20 -1.82
N ILE A 83 -11.00 -26.31 -2.01
CA ILE A 83 -10.02 -25.40 -1.41
C ILE A 83 -10.30 -23.94 -1.82
N SER A 84 -10.74 -23.70 -3.06
CA SER A 84 -11.14 -22.36 -3.50
C SER A 84 -12.37 -21.83 -2.76
N VAL A 85 -13.37 -22.67 -2.46
CA VAL A 85 -14.58 -22.27 -1.71
C VAL A 85 -14.19 -21.89 -0.28
N GLN A 86 -13.32 -22.66 0.36
CA GLN A 86 -12.84 -22.36 1.72
C GLN A 86 -12.01 -21.07 1.83
N ARG A 87 -11.33 -20.67 0.74
CA ARG A 87 -10.60 -19.40 0.66
C ARG A 87 -11.52 -18.20 0.41
N GLU A 88 -12.62 -18.40 -0.32
CA GLU A 88 -13.69 -17.40 -0.47
C GLU A 88 -14.44 -17.20 0.85
N GLU A 89 -14.76 -18.28 1.58
CA GLU A 89 -15.37 -18.22 2.93
C GLU A 89 -14.47 -17.44 3.92
N LEU A 90 -13.14 -17.62 3.85
CA LEU A 90 -12.19 -16.83 4.63
C LEU A 90 -12.26 -15.33 4.27
N ALA A 91 -12.25 -15.00 2.99
CA ALA A 91 -12.34 -13.61 2.52
C ALA A 91 -13.65 -12.94 2.94
N GLU A 92 -14.78 -13.66 2.83
CA GLU A 92 -16.09 -13.20 3.28
C GLU A 92 -16.13 -13.01 4.80
N ASN A 93 -15.55 -13.93 5.59
CA ASN A 93 -15.48 -13.81 7.04
C ASN A 93 -14.65 -12.58 7.48
N LEU A 94 -13.46 -12.39 6.90
CA LEU A 94 -12.61 -11.23 7.17
C LEU A 94 -13.33 -9.91 6.80
N SER A 95 -14.04 -9.89 5.68
CA SER A 95 -14.78 -8.70 5.22
C SER A 95 -15.98 -8.39 6.12
N SER A 96 -16.88 -9.37 6.32
CA SER A 96 -18.15 -9.17 7.02
C SER A 96 -18.00 -9.06 8.54
N GLN A 97 -17.21 -9.93 9.16
CA GLN A 97 -17.12 -10.02 10.63
C GLN A 97 -16.06 -9.10 11.23
N ILE A 98 -15.08 -8.65 10.42
CA ILE A 98 -13.98 -7.79 10.89
C ILE A 98 -14.03 -6.43 10.22
N VAL A 99 -13.93 -6.33 8.89
CA VAL A 99 -13.84 -5.01 8.21
C VAL A 99 -15.11 -4.17 8.44
N CYS A 100 -16.30 -4.71 8.19
CA CYS A 100 -17.55 -3.97 8.38
C CYS A 100 -17.75 -3.52 9.83
N GLU A 101 -17.49 -4.40 10.80
CA GLU A 101 -17.62 -4.10 12.23
C GLU A 101 -16.59 -3.08 12.73
N LEU A 102 -15.33 -3.15 12.27
CA LEU A 102 -14.34 -2.13 12.60
C LEU A 102 -14.63 -0.78 11.94
N MET A 103 -15.15 -0.76 10.71
CA MET A 103 -15.60 0.47 10.06
C MET A 103 -16.74 1.13 10.84
N ARG A 104 -17.77 0.37 11.26
CA ARG A 104 -18.87 0.85 12.09
C ARG A 104 -18.37 1.40 13.43
N TYR A 105 -17.58 0.60 14.15
CA TYR A 105 -17.02 0.98 15.45
C TYR A 105 -16.14 2.24 15.36
N THR A 106 -15.39 2.42 14.26
CA THR A 106 -14.56 3.62 14.05
C THR A 106 -15.41 4.90 13.99
N GLN A 107 -16.59 4.87 13.36
CA GLN A 107 -17.46 6.05 13.29
C GLN A 107 -18.06 6.39 14.66
N GLU A 108 -18.53 5.37 15.39
CA GLU A 108 -19.03 5.51 16.76
C GLU A 108 -17.95 6.09 17.69
N LEU A 109 -16.73 5.55 17.62
CA LEU A 109 -15.58 6.02 18.39
C LEU A 109 -15.16 7.46 18.04
N LYS A 110 -15.19 7.86 16.75
CA LYS A 110 -14.93 9.24 16.33
C LYS A 110 -15.96 10.21 16.90
N ALA A 111 -17.24 9.83 16.95
CA ALA A 111 -18.31 10.64 17.53
C ALA A 111 -18.23 10.71 19.07
N GLU A 112 -17.93 9.59 19.74
CA GLU A 112 -17.72 9.52 21.18
C GLU A 112 -16.53 10.42 21.59
N ARG A 113 -15.37 10.24 20.95
CA ARG A 113 -14.17 11.06 21.19
C ARG A 113 -14.46 12.55 21.05
N LYS A 114 -15.15 12.95 19.97
CA LYS A 114 -15.52 14.36 19.75
C LYS A 114 -16.34 14.92 20.91
N THR A 115 -17.22 14.13 21.51
CA THR A 115 -18.06 14.52 22.64
C THR A 115 -17.23 14.73 23.91
N HIS A 116 -16.40 13.75 24.30
CA HIS A 116 -15.56 13.86 25.51
C HIS A 116 -14.57 15.04 25.44
N PHE A 117 -13.93 15.27 24.29
CA PHE A 117 -13.05 16.42 24.10
C PHE A 117 -13.82 17.76 24.02
N GLN A 118 -15.09 17.77 23.61
CA GLN A 118 -15.92 18.98 23.69
C GLN A 118 -16.29 19.31 25.15
N ASP A 119 -16.58 18.32 25.98
CA ASP A 119 -16.80 18.51 27.42
C ASP A 119 -15.55 19.05 28.14
N GLY A 120 -14.37 18.51 27.81
CA GLY A 120 -13.09 19.02 28.32
C GLY A 120 -12.86 20.50 27.97
N ARG A 121 -13.11 20.89 26.71
CA ARG A 121 -13.01 22.30 26.28
C ARG A 121 -14.02 23.21 26.99
N ARG A 122 -15.26 22.75 27.23
CA ARG A 122 -16.25 23.49 28.03
C ARG A 122 -15.76 23.72 29.46
N ALA A 123 -15.19 22.69 30.10
CA ALA A 123 -14.65 22.79 31.45
C ALA A 123 -13.45 23.76 31.53
N GLN A 124 -12.56 23.76 30.52
CA GLN A 124 -11.45 24.71 30.40
C GLN A 124 -11.94 26.16 30.20
N GLN A 125 -12.90 26.37 29.30
CA GLN A 125 -13.49 27.70 29.05
C GLN A 125 -14.20 28.26 30.28
N HIS A 126 -14.85 27.40 31.09
CA HIS A 126 -15.47 27.79 32.35
C HIS A 126 -14.45 28.34 33.35
N ILE A 127 -13.38 27.57 33.65
CA ILE A 127 -12.37 28.00 34.64
C ILE A 127 -11.57 29.22 34.16
N GLU A 128 -11.29 29.32 32.85
CA GLU A 128 -10.64 30.50 32.27
C GLU A 128 -11.53 31.77 32.38
N SER A 129 -12.85 31.62 32.22
CA SER A 129 -13.80 32.73 32.37
C SER A 129 -13.93 33.18 33.83
N SER A 130 -14.01 32.23 34.77
CA SER A 130 -14.00 32.52 36.21
C SER A 130 -12.71 33.22 36.66
N TRP A 131 -11.55 32.78 36.14
CA TRP A 131 -10.27 33.46 36.35
C TRP A 131 -10.26 34.91 35.80
N LYS A 132 -10.78 35.13 34.59
CA LYS A 132 -10.89 36.49 34.01
C LYS A 132 -11.78 37.40 34.85
N GLN A 133 -12.86 36.88 35.43
CA GLN A 133 -13.72 37.62 36.36
C GLN A 133 -12.99 37.99 37.66
N LEU A 134 -12.27 37.03 38.27
CA LEU A 134 -11.45 37.28 39.45
C LEU A 134 -10.37 38.35 39.21
N GLU A 135 -9.61 38.22 38.13
CA GLU A 135 -8.54 39.16 37.80
C GLU A 135 -9.09 40.56 37.47
N SER A 136 -10.30 40.65 36.89
CA SER A 136 -11.00 41.92 36.66
C SER A 136 -11.43 42.59 37.98
N SER A 137 -12.04 41.85 38.91
CA SER A 137 -12.48 42.41 40.21
C SER A 137 -11.28 42.81 41.08
N LYS A 138 -10.20 42.01 41.08
CA LYS A 138 -8.92 42.34 41.71
C LYS A 138 -8.33 43.65 41.18
N ARG A 139 -8.24 43.82 39.86
CA ARG A 139 -7.72 45.05 39.23
C ARG A 139 -8.59 46.27 39.53
N ARG A 140 -9.91 46.10 39.70
CA ARG A 140 -10.79 47.19 40.15
C ARG A 140 -10.48 47.55 41.61
N PHE A 141 -10.42 46.58 42.52
CA PHE A 141 -10.07 46.83 43.91
C PHE A 141 -8.70 47.51 44.08
N GLU A 142 -7.67 47.07 43.34
CA GLU A 142 -6.35 47.72 43.33
C GLU A 142 -6.39 49.18 42.83
N ARG A 143 -7.29 49.51 41.89
CA ARG A 143 -7.46 50.89 41.40
C ARG A 143 -8.16 51.74 42.44
N ASP A 144 -9.27 51.25 42.98
CA ASP A 144 -10.11 51.98 43.92
C ASP A 144 -9.35 52.24 45.24
N CYS A 145 -8.51 51.31 45.71
CA CYS A 145 -7.58 51.54 46.82
C CYS A 145 -6.61 52.69 46.54
N LYS A 146 -5.93 52.69 45.38
CA LYS A 146 -5.02 53.77 44.98
C LYS A 146 -5.75 55.11 44.80
N GLU A 147 -7.05 55.11 44.50
CA GLU A 147 -7.86 56.34 44.47
C GLU A 147 -8.25 56.81 45.87
N ALA A 148 -8.57 55.90 46.79
CA ALA A 148 -8.82 56.19 48.19
C ALA A 148 -7.57 56.76 48.89
N GLU A 149 -6.40 56.13 48.73
CA GLU A 149 -5.11 56.61 49.24
C GLU A 149 -4.80 58.04 48.76
N ARG A 150 -4.93 58.30 47.45
CA ARG A 150 -4.70 59.64 46.89
C ARG A 150 -5.69 60.68 47.42
N ALA A 151 -6.97 60.31 47.57
CA ALA A 151 -7.98 61.21 48.10
C ALA A 151 -7.74 61.51 49.59
N GLN A 152 -7.29 60.52 50.37
CA GLN A 152 -6.91 60.69 51.77
C GLN A 152 -5.72 61.63 51.91
N LEU A 153 -4.62 61.41 51.17
CA LEU A 153 -3.44 62.30 51.16
C LEU A 153 -3.78 63.74 50.77
N VAL A 154 -4.78 63.95 49.91
CA VAL A 154 -5.27 65.29 49.56
C VAL A 154 -6.09 65.91 50.69
N SER A 155 -6.92 65.14 51.41
CA SER A 155 -7.61 65.60 52.62
C SER A 155 -6.61 66.00 53.70
N ASP A 156 -5.69 65.10 54.05
CA ASP A 156 -4.72 65.29 55.13
C ASP A 156 -3.87 66.55 54.90
N ARG A 157 -3.45 66.81 53.65
CA ARG A 157 -2.73 68.03 53.29
C ARG A 157 -3.57 69.30 53.48
N ILE A 158 -4.81 69.31 53.00
CA ILE A 158 -5.70 70.48 53.15
C ILE A 158 -6.06 70.71 54.63
N ASP A 159 -6.18 69.63 55.41
CA ASP A 159 -6.45 69.69 56.84
C ASP A 159 -5.27 70.27 57.65
N LEU A 160 -4.02 70.05 57.20
CA LEU A 160 -2.80 70.67 57.75
C LEU A 160 -2.62 72.15 57.34
N ASP A 161 -3.08 72.54 56.15
CA ASP A 161 -2.93 73.91 55.63
C ASP A 161 -3.98 74.91 56.20
N ASN A 162 -5.13 74.42 56.68
CA ASN A 162 -6.23 75.23 57.25
C ASN A 162 -5.77 76.20 58.36
N LYS A 163 -5.84 77.51 58.12
CA LYS A 163 -5.65 78.54 59.17
C LYS A 163 -6.77 79.58 59.24
N THR A 164 -7.75 79.56 58.33
CA THR A 164 -8.80 80.57 58.20
C THR A 164 -10.18 79.99 57.85
N ASP A 165 -11.26 80.69 58.24
CA ASP A 165 -12.63 80.18 58.16
C ASP A 165 -13.14 79.82 56.74
N GLY A 166 -12.60 80.46 55.70
CA GLY A 166 -12.94 80.14 54.30
C GLY A 166 -12.44 78.77 53.85
N GLU A 167 -11.37 78.26 54.45
CA GLU A 167 -10.69 77.01 54.06
C GLU A 167 -11.40 75.78 54.62
N LYS A 168 -12.09 75.93 55.76
CA LYS A 168 -12.91 74.88 56.41
C LYS A 168 -13.93 74.21 55.47
N ARG A 169 -14.50 74.97 54.52
CA ARG A 169 -15.45 74.42 53.52
C ARG A 169 -14.74 73.57 52.46
N CYS A 170 -13.48 73.89 52.14
CA CYS A 170 -12.65 73.12 51.21
C CYS A 170 -12.20 71.80 51.85
N SER A 171 -11.69 71.87 53.08
CA SER A 171 -11.34 70.72 53.93
C SER A 171 -12.51 69.73 54.09
N LEU A 172 -13.70 70.22 54.49
CA LEU A 172 -14.87 69.35 54.64
C LEU A 172 -15.23 68.60 53.34
N LYS A 173 -15.09 69.26 52.18
CA LYS A 173 -15.34 68.67 50.86
C LYS A 173 -14.26 67.64 50.47
N ALA A 174 -12.99 67.92 50.78
CA ALA A 174 -11.90 66.98 50.56
C ALA A 174 -12.09 65.71 51.40
N ARG A 175 -12.42 65.85 52.69
CA ARG A 175 -12.71 64.74 53.60
C ARG A 175 -13.92 63.91 53.15
N GLN A 176 -15.00 64.55 52.70
CA GLN A 176 -16.14 63.84 52.12
C GLN A 176 -15.76 63.05 50.87
N THR A 177 -14.89 63.60 50.02
CA THR A 177 -14.38 62.93 48.81
C THR A 177 -13.50 61.72 49.16
N ALA A 178 -12.63 61.85 50.15
CA ALA A 178 -11.81 60.75 50.67
C ALA A 178 -12.68 59.62 51.23
N GLN A 179 -13.70 59.95 52.04
CA GLN A 179 -14.64 58.98 52.59
C GLN A 179 -15.44 58.25 51.49
N GLN A 180 -15.90 58.96 50.45
CA GLN A 180 -16.55 58.34 49.29
C GLN A 180 -15.64 57.37 48.54
N LYS A 181 -14.36 57.73 48.34
CA LYS A 181 -13.38 56.84 47.69
C LYS A 181 -13.02 55.63 48.54
N HIS A 182 -12.91 55.79 49.87
CA HIS A 182 -12.75 54.67 50.79
C HIS A 182 -13.98 53.74 50.77
N GLN A 183 -15.19 54.26 50.68
CA GLN A 183 -16.40 53.44 50.55
C GLN A 183 -16.39 52.65 49.23
N ALA A 184 -16.05 53.29 48.10
CA ALA A 184 -15.94 52.62 46.80
C ALA A 184 -14.88 51.49 46.80
N ALA A 185 -13.75 51.69 47.51
CA ALA A 185 -12.73 50.65 47.68
C ALA A 185 -13.22 49.48 48.56
N GLU A 186 -14.00 49.73 49.61
CA GLU A 186 -14.62 48.67 50.42
C GLU A 186 -15.76 47.94 49.69
N GLU A 187 -16.43 48.59 48.74
CA GLU A 187 -17.39 47.94 47.84
C GLU A 187 -16.67 47.02 46.84
N SER A 188 -15.63 47.49 46.13
CA SER A 188 -14.87 46.62 45.23
C SER A 188 -14.04 45.55 45.94
N ARG A 189 -13.71 45.73 47.22
CA ARG A 189 -13.18 44.68 48.10
C ARG A 189 -14.16 43.51 48.25
N LYS A 190 -15.44 43.79 48.48
CA LYS A 190 -16.48 42.76 48.61
C LYS A 190 -16.69 42.02 47.29
N ASP A 191 -16.68 42.74 46.17
CA ASP A 191 -16.75 42.15 44.82
C ASP A 191 -15.57 41.22 44.55
N TYR A 192 -14.35 41.63 44.92
CA TYR A 192 -13.14 40.82 44.81
C TYR A 192 -13.18 39.57 45.69
N VAL A 193 -13.54 39.69 46.99
CA VAL A 193 -13.67 38.55 47.90
C VAL A 193 -14.73 37.55 47.42
N THR A 194 -15.86 38.04 46.89
CA THR A 194 -16.92 37.19 46.32
C THR A 194 -16.40 36.43 45.10
N SER A 195 -15.74 37.14 44.18
CA SER A 195 -15.14 36.53 42.98
C SER A 195 -14.04 35.51 43.33
N LEU A 196 -13.25 35.76 44.38
CA LEU A 196 -12.18 34.88 44.85
C LEU A 196 -12.75 33.57 45.43
N ASN A 197 -13.79 33.67 46.25
CA ASN A 197 -14.45 32.49 46.81
C ASN A 197 -15.10 31.64 45.71
N GLN A 198 -15.76 32.28 44.73
CA GLN A 198 -16.33 31.58 43.57
C GLN A 198 -15.23 30.88 42.75
N PHE A 199 -14.16 31.59 42.39
CA PHE A 199 -13.07 31.01 41.60
C PHE A 199 -12.38 29.84 42.33
N ASN A 200 -12.17 29.94 43.65
CA ASN A 200 -11.59 28.83 44.43
C ASN A 200 -12.53 27.60 44.44
N GLN A 201 -13.84 27.80 44.50
CA GLN A 201 -14.83 26.72 44.37
C GLN A 201 -14.80 26.09 42.98
N ASP A 202 -14.84 26.92 41.92
CA ASP A 202 -14.79 26.49 40.52
C ASP A 202 -13.49 25.74 40.22
N GLN A 203 -12.35 26.21 40.73
CA GLN A 203 -11.04 25.59 40.60
C GLN A 203 -11.03 24.21 41.25
N HIS A 204 -11.55 24.10 42.48
CA HIS A 204 -11.61 22.82 43.17
C HIS A 204 -12.50 21.82 42.41
N GLN A 205 -13.68 22.24 41.97
CA GLN A 205 -14.58 21.40 41.14
C GLN A 205 -13.94 21.01 39.81
N HIS A 206 -13.19 21.92 39.17
CA HIS A 206 -12.51 21.64 37.91
C HIS A 206 -11.46 20.53 38.07
N TYR A 207 -10.51 20.67 38.99
CA TYR A 207 -9.38 19.74 39.13
C TYR A 207 -9.68 18.48 39.95
N HIS A 208 -10.61 18.53 40.92
CA HIS A 208 -10.94 17.38 41.79
C HIS A 208 -12.26 16.70 41.44
N THR A 209 -12.95 17.10 40.37
CA THR A 209 -14.19 16.44 39.93
C THR A 209 -14.34 16.38 38.42
N LEU A 210 -14.37 17.52 37.73
CA LEU A 210 -14.68 17.57 36.30
C LEU A 210 -13.58 16.96 35.42
N VAL A 211 -12.33 17.41 35.55
CA VAL A 211 -11.20 16.87 34.77
C VAL A 211 -11.00 15.38 35.03
N PRO A 212 -10.99 14.87 36.29
CA PRO A 212 -10.89 13.44 36.55
C PRO A 212 -11.98 12.61 35.87
N VAL A 213 -13.25 13.04 35.93
CA VAL A 213 -14.37 12.31 35.32
C VAL A 213 -14.32 12.33 33.79
N ILE A 214 -13.94 13.47 33.19
CA ILE A 214 -13.81 13.57 31.73
C ILE A 214 -12.66 12.69 31.23
N TYR A 215 -11.49 12.72 31.91
CA TYR A 215 -10.34 11.94 31.48
C TYR A 215 -10.50 10.44 31.74
N GLN A 216 -11.23 10.04 32.79
CA GLN A 216 -11.64 8.64 32.96
C GLN A 216 -12.45 8.16 31.76
N ARG A 217 -13.45 8.94 31.28
CA ARG A 217 -14.22 8.56 30.08
C ARG A 217 -13.37 8.44 28.83
N ILE A 218 -12.35 9.31 28.67
CA ILE A 218 -11.39 9.23 27.56
C ILE A 218 -10.51 7.98 27.69
N GLN A 219 -10.08 7.63 28.91
CA GLN A 219 -9.34 6.39 29.19
C GLN A 219 -10.19 5.15 28.91
N ASP A 220 -11.43 5.06 29.43
CA ASP A 220 -12.36 3.96 29.22
C ASP A 220 -12.70 3.76 27.72
N MET A 221 -12.74 4.86 26.95
CA MET A 221 -12.91 4.85 25.50
C MET A 221 -11.66 4.31 24.79
N GLU A 222 -10.47 4.69 25.25
CA GLU A 222 -9.22 4.23 24.66
C GLU A 222 -8.92 2.76 24.97
N GLU A 223 -9.19 2.31 26.20
CA GLU A 223 -9.03 0.91 26.61
C GLU A 223 -9.95 0.00 25.77
N ARG A 224 -11.23 0.38 25.60
CA ARG A 224 -12.15 -0.32 24.67
C ARG A 224 -11.64 -0.34 23.22
N ARG A 225 -10.99 0.73 22.75
CA ARG A 225 -10.39 0.80 21.40
C ARG A 225 -9.23 -0.20 21.27
N ILE A 226 -8.39 -0.32 22.29
CA ILE A 226 -7.27 -1.25 22.35
C ILE A 226 -7.79 -2.70 22.39
N GLU A 227 -8.76 -3.00 23.25
CA GLU A 227 -9.43 -4.31 23.33
C GLU A 227 -10.05 -4.71 21.98
N ARG A 228 -10.76 -3.80 21.31
CA ARG A 228 -11.39 -4.06 20.00
C ARG A 228 -10.37 -4.43 18.92
N ILE A 229 -9.19 -3.81 18.92
CA ILE A 229 -8.09 -4.17 18.01
C ILE A 229 -7.56 -5.57 18.33
N SER A 230 -7.32 -5.87 19.61
CA SER A 230 -6.83 -7.18 20.05
C SER A 230 -7.79 -8.30 19.66
N GLU A 231 -9.10 -8.07 19.85
CA GLU A 231 -10.15 -9.00 19.47
C GLU A 231 -10.23 -9.20 17.95
N ALA A 232 -10.14 -8.12 17.16
CA ALA A 232 -10.12 -8.24 15.69
C ALA A 232 -8.89 -8.99 15.15
N MET A 233 -7.73 -8.84 15.78
CA MET A 233 -6.53 -9.64 15.47
C MET A 233 -6.73 -11.12 15.83
N ARG A 234 -7.36 -11.41 16.98
CA ARG A 234 -7.71 -12.78 17.38
C ARG A 234 -8.69 -13.42 16.39
N LEU A 235 -9.79 -12.74 16.05
CA LEU A 235 -10.79 -13.22 15.10
C LEU A 235 -10.20 -13.50 13.70
N SER A 236 -9.30 -12.65 13.21
CA SER A 236 -8.60 -12.85 11.93
C SER A 236 -7.78 -14.14 11.89
N ALA A 237 -7.08 -14.46 12.99
CA ALA A 237 -6.33 -15.72 13.12
C ALA A 237 -7.26 -16.93 13.29
N GLU A 238 -8.39 -16.77 13.98
CA GLU A 238 -9.37 -17.85 14.18
C GLU A 238 -10.17 -18.18 12.92
N ALA A 239 -10.46 -17.19 12.06
CA ALA A 239 -11.05 -17.40 10.75
C ALA A 239 -10.16 -18.31 9.89
N GLU A 240 -8.85 -18.00 9.82
CA GLU A 240 -7.89 -18.84 9.09
C GLU A 240 -7.72 -20.23 9.71
N ARG A 241 -7.71 -20.34 11.05
CA ARG A 241 -7.64 -21.64 11.74
C ARG A 241 -8.83 -22.56 11.40
N LYS A 242 -10.02 -22.02 11.08
CA LYS A 242 -11.20 -22.80 10.67
C LYS A 242 -11.05 -23.43 9.27
N VAL A 243 -10.27 -22.82 8.38
CA VAL A 243 -10.02 -23.29 7.00
C VAL A 243 -9.08 -24.50 6.97
N LEU A 244 -8.14 -24.60 7.92
CA LEU A 244 -7.07 -25.61 7.91
C LEU A 244 -7.59 -27.06 7.93
N PRO A 245 -8.58 -27.47 8.77
CA PRO A 245 -9.05 -28.85 8.79
C PRO A 245 -9.74 -29.29 7.49
N VAL A 246 -10.42 -28.36 6.79
CA VAL A 246 -11.05 -28.67 5.50
C VAL A 246 -9.99 -28.77 4.42
N THR A 247 -9.03 -27.84 4.41
CA THR A 247 -7.88 -27.86 3.49
C THR A 247 -7.07 -29.15 3.63
N SER A 248 -6.82 -29.63 4.87
CA SER A 248 -6.15 -30.92 5.11
C SER A 248 -6.91 -32.06 4.46
N ARG A 249 -8.23 -32.18 4.71
CA ARG A 249 -9.04 -33.26 4.10
C ARG A 249 -9.05 -33.23 2.58
N CYS A 250 -9.03 -32.04 1.98
CA CYS A 250 -8.91 -31.91 0.52
C CYS A 250 -7.55 -32.40 0.00
N LEU A 251 -6.46 -32.09 0.70
CA LEU A 251 -5.12 -32.59 0.37
C LEU A 251 -5.02 -34.11 0.55
N ASP A 252 -5.55 -34.65 1.65
CA ASP A 252 -5.61 -36.08 1.92
C ASP A 252 -6.39 -36.80 0.79
N ALA A 253 -7.56 -36.28 0.39
CA ALA A 253 -8.35 -36.81 -0.72
C ALA A 253 -7.65 -36.70 -2.09
N MET A 254 -6.76 -35.72 -2.30
CA MET A 254 -5.91 -35.65 -3.51
C MET A 254 -4.83 -36.74 -3.52
N VAL A 255 -4.28 -37.10 -2.36
CA VAL A 255 -3.35 -38.22 -2.21
C VAL A 255 -4.08 -39.54 -2.46
N ASP A 256 -5.22 -39.78 -1.80
CA ASP A 256 -6.05 -40.97 -2.03
C ASP A 256 -6.44 -41.13 -3.52
N ALA A 257 -6.81 -40.04 -4.18
CA ALA A 257 -7.13 -40.04 -5.61
C ALA A 257 -5.92 -40.46 -6.48
N ALA A 258 -4.70 -40.04 -6.14
CA ALA A 258 -3.48 -40.44 -6.83
C ALA A 258 -3.12 -41.91 -6.54
N GLU A 259 -3.26 -42.37 -5.30
CA GLU A 259 -3.01 -43.78 -4.92
C GLU A 259 -4.05 -44.75 -5.50
N SER A 260 -5.26 -44.27 -5.83
CA SER A 260 -6.32 -45.06 -6.47
C SER A 260 -6.02 -45.49 -7.92
N ILE A 261 -4.97 -44.95 -8.55
CA ILE A 261 -4.62 -45.20 -9.94
C ILE A 261 -4.08 -46.63 -10.14
N GLN A 262 -4.65 -47.37 -11.09
CA GLN A 262 -4.38 -48.79 -11.32
C GLN A 262 -3.89 -49.05 -12.75
N PRO A 263 -2.56 -48.98 -13.02
CA PRO A 263 -2.01 -49.19 -14.36
C PRO A 263 -2.38 -50.52 -15.02
N ARG A 264 -2.56 -51.59 -14.23
CA ARG A 264 -3.00 -52.92 -14.71
C ARG A 264 -4.50 -52.98 -15.04
N LYS A 265 -5.34 -52.14 -14.43
CA LYS A 265 -6.75 -52.00 -14.79
C LYS A 265 -6.85 -51.20 -16.10
N ASP A 266 -6.15 -50.08 -16.19
CA ASP A 266 -6.20 -49.20 -17.37
C ASP A 266 -5.65 -49.88 -18.62
N THR A 267 -4.55 -50.64 -18.52
CA THR A 267 -4.02 -51.42 -19.65
C THR A 267 -4.93 -52.57 -20.08
N ARG A 268 -5.76 -53.13 -19.18
CA ARG A 268 -6.83 -54.07 -19.57
C ARG A 268 -7.98 -53.34 -20.26
N GLN A 269 -8.36 -52.14 -19.79
CA GLN A 269 -9.37 -51.32 -20.43
C GLN A 269 -9.00 -50.97 -21.88
N VAL A 270 -7.71 -50.72 -22.17
CA VAL A 270 -7.20 -50.56 -23.54
C VAL A 270 -7.44 -51.82 -24.38
N VAL A 271 -7.21 -53.02 -23.84
CA VAL A 271 -7.51 -54.28 -24.56
C VAL A 271 -9.01 -54.42 -24.81
N GLU A 272 -9.86 -54.13 -23.84
CA GLU A 272 -11.32 -54.18 -24.00
C GLU A 272 -11.84 -53.21 -25.08
N VAL A 273 -11.27 -52.02 -25.17
CA VAL A 273 -11.67 -50.98 -26.14
C VAL A 273 -11.13 -51.26 -27.55
N TYR A 274 -9.90 -51.78 -27.68
CA TYR A 274 -9.21 -51.89 -28.98
C TYR A 274 -8.99 -53.32 -29.50
N LYS A 275 -9.38 -54.37 -28.77
CA LYS A 275 -9.30 -55.76 -29.26
C LYS A 275 -10.25 -55.93 -30.45
N SER A 276 -9.67 -55.98 -31.64
CA SER A 276 -10.36 -56.08 -32.93
C SER A 276 -11.08 -57.41 -33.20
N GLY A 277 -10.87 -58.42 -32.35
CA GLY A 277 -11.38 -59.78 -32.57
C GLY A 277 -10.63 -60.58 -33.65
N PHE A 278 -9.59 -60.01 -34.28
CA PHE A 278 -8.74 -60.76 -35.20
C PHE A 278 -7.74 -61.63 -34.43
N ASP A 279 -7.69 -62.91 -34.79
CA ASP A 279 -6.59 -63.79 -34.41
C ASP A 279 -5.30 -63.44 -35.18
N PRO A 280 -4.11 -63.74 -34.62
CA PRO A 280 -2.86 -63.67 -35.38
C PRO A 280 -2.93 -64.53 -36.64
N PRO A 281 -2.32 -64.12 -37.78
CA PRO A 281 -2.20 -64.98 -38.94
C PRO A 281 -1.53 -66.30 -38.56
N GLY A 282 -2.18 -67.42 -38.87
CA GLY A 282 -1.60 -68.75 -38.73
C GLY A 282 -0.53 -69.02 -39.80
N ASP A 283 0.10 -70.18 -39.71
CA ASP A 283 1.12 -70.61 -40.67
C ASP A 283 0.57 -70.62 -42.10
N VAL A 284 1.40 -70.16 -43.05
CA VAL A 284 1.04 -70.16 -44.47
C VAL A 284 1.12 -71.60 -44.98
N GLU A 285 -0.03 -72.15 -45.37
CA GLU A 285 -0.12 -73.50 -45.92
C GLU A 285 0.74 -73.66 -47.18
N PHE A 286 1.39 -74.82 -47.33
CA PHE A 286 2.17 -75.14 -48.52
C PHE A 286 1.23 -75.45 -49.70
N GLU A 287 1.28 -74.61 -50.73
CA GLU A 287 0.52 -74.81 -51.96
C GLU A 287 1.22 -75.88 -52.85
N ASP A 288 0.79 -77.15 -52.75
CA ASP A 288 1.35 -78.23 -53.58
C ASP A 288 0.83 -78.21 -55.03
N TYR A 289 1.51 -77.42 -55.86
CA TYR A 289 1.28 -77.36 -57.30
C TYR A 289 1.60 -78.67 -58.05
N SER A 290 2.33 -79.63 -57.47
CA SER A 290 2.68 -80.89 -58.15
C SER A 290 1.46 -81.75 -58.48
N THR A 291 0.37 -81.59 -57.71
CA THR A 291 -0.94 -82.19 -57.97
C THR A 291 -1.53 -81.79 -59.33
N SER A 292 -1.25 -80.57 -59.80
CA SER A 292 -1.66 -80.11 -61.14
C SER A 292 -0.76 -80.66 -62.24
N MET A 293 0.52 -80.93 -61.93
CA MET A 293 1.49 -81.50 -62.86
C MET A 293 1.28 -83.01 -63.11
N ARG A 294 0.52 -83.70 -62.24
CA ARG A 294 0.08 -85.10 -62.44
C ARG A 294 -1.27 -85.25 -63.13
N ARG A 295 -1.84 -84.19 -63.73
CA ARG A 295 -3.12 -84.24 -64.48
C ARG A 295 -2.96 -84.16 -66.00
N SER A 296 -2.13 -85.06 -66.52
CA SER A 296 -2.21 -85.64 -67.87
C SER A 296 -1.57 -87.04 -67.74
N ILE A 297 -2.19 -88.15 -68.16
CA ILE A 297 -3.24 -88.41 -69.16
C ILE A 297 -4.20 -89.49 -68.63
N SER A 298 -5.53 -89.33 -68.80
CA SER A 298 -6.50 -90.33 -69.32
C SER A 298 -7.95 -90.00 -68.93
N GLU A 299 -8.92 -90.65 -69.58
CA GLU A 299 -10.33 -90.24 -69.71
C GLU A 299 -11.30 -90.66 -68.58
N SER A 300 -12.46 -89.98 -68.59
CA SER A 300 -13.78 -90.45 -68.14
C SER A 300 -14.09 -90.55 -66.64
N SER A 301 -14.93 -89.63 -66.15
CA SER A 301 -16.22 -89.96 -65.52
C SER A 301 -17.12 -88.72 -65.38
N TYR A 302 -18.42 -88.89 -65.61
CA TYR A 302 -19.47 -87.88 -65.41
C TYR A 302 -20.02 -87.93 -63.97
N LEU A 303 -20.83 -86.91 -63.61
CA LEU A 303 -21.65 -86.76 -62.39
C LEU A 303 -20.83 -86.40 -61.12
N ASP A 304 -21.10 -85.34 -60.33
CA ASP A 304 -22.24 -84.45 -60.18
C ASP A 304 -21.95 -83.34 -59.12
N ASN A 305 -22.77 -82.29 -59.13
CA ASN A 305 -23.13 -81.33 -58.07
C ASN A 305 -22.13 -80.56 -57.18
N ARG A 306 -22.23 -79.23 -57.34
CA ARG A 306 -22.46 -78.19 -56.30
C ARG A 306 -21.68 -78.29 -54.97
N THR A 307 -20.81 -77.30 -54.79
CA THR A 307 -21.07 -76.26 -53.77
C THR A 307 -20.33 -74.97 -54.11
N GLU A 308 -20.96 -73.82 -53.86
CA GLU A 308 -20.33 -72.50 -54.03
C GLU A 308 -19.28 -72.24 -52.95
N GLY A 309 -18.07 -72.75 -53.17
CA GLY A 309 -16.88 -72.43 -52.37
C GLY A 309 -16.34 -71.04 -52.69
N ARG A 310 -17.03 -69.98 -52.23
CA ARG A 310 -16.68 -68.57 -52.40
C ARG A 310 -15.19 -68.33 -52.07
N ARG A 311 -14.31 -68.26 -53.08
CA ARG A 311 -12.85 -67.99 -52.91
C ARG A 311 -12.62 -66.59 -52.35
N HIS A 312 -12.78 -66.45 -51.03
CA HIS A 312 -12.26 -65.30 -50.30
C HIS A 312 -10.74 -65.42 -50.28
N SER A 313 -10.10 -64.64 -51.15
CA SER A 313 -8.70 -64.24 -50.95
C SER A 313 -8.60 -63.63 -49.56
N ARG A 314 -8.15 -64.42 -48.58
CA ARG A 314 -7.88 -63.95 -47.23
C ARG A 314 -6.74 -62.94 -47.38
N LYS A 315 -7.07 -61.66 -47.23
CA LYS A 315 -6.07 -60.57 -47.27
C LYS A 315 -5.04 -60.89 -46.19
N LEU A 316 -3.85 -61.30 -46.61
CA LEU A 316 -2.81 -61.86 -45.73
C LEU A 316 -2.39 -60.90 -44.60
N TRP A 317 -2.72 -59.61 -44.73
CA TRP A 317 -2.43 -58.55 -43.76
C TRP A 317 -3.59 -57.54 -43.68
N PRO A 318 -4.21 -57.31 -42.51
CA PRO A 318 -5.20 -56.24 -42.32
C PRO A 318 -4.59 -54.82 -42.45
N PHE A 319 -3.28 -54.68 -42.23
CA PHE A 319 -2.62 -53.39 -42.02
C PHE A 319 -1.87 -52.82 -43.23
N LEU A 320 -1.74 -53.57 -44.33
CA LEU A 320 -1.08 -53.09 -45.56
C LEU A 320 -2.01 -52.19 -46.38
N ARG A 321 -2.04 -50.88 -46.06
CA ARG A 321 -2.44 -49.86 -47.06
C ARG A 321 -1.43 -49.92 -48.21
N LYS A 322 -1.90 -50.14 -49.44
CA LYS A 322 -1.09 -50.49 -50.64
C LYS A 322 -0.01 -49.48 -51.10
N ASN A 323 0.19 -48.35 -50.43
CA ASN A 323 0.99 -47.22 -50.93
C ASN A 323 2.33 -46.97 -50.22
N LYS A 324 2.91 -47.93 -49.49
CA LYS A 324 4.23 -47.74 -48.81
C LYS A 324 5.30 -48.81 -49.05
N LEU A 325 5.03 -49.88 -49.79
CA LEU A 325 6.05 -50.91 -50.05
C LEU A 325 7.15 -50.45 -51.03
N LEU A 326 6.82 -49.51 -51.93
CA LEU A 326 7.75 -48.99 -52.95
C LEU A 326 8.76 -47.96 -52.42
N THR A 327 8.62 -47.48 -51.19
CA THR A 327 9.52 -46.46 -50.60
C THR A 327 10.64 -47.04 -49.75
N LEU A 328 10.66 -48.37 -49.54
CA LEU A 328 11.64 -49.05 -48.67
C LEU A 328 12.81 -49.72 -49.42
N LEU A 329 12.82 -49.69 -50.76
CA LEU A 329 13.87 -50.27 -51.60
C LEU A 329 14.83 -49.23 -52.21
N SER A 330 14.70 -47.95 -51.84
CA SER A 330 15.56 -46.86 -52.33
C SER A 330 16.28 -46.19 -51.16
N SER A 331 17.49 -46.66 -50.87
CA SER A 331 18.47 -46.02 -49.99
C SER A 331 19.77 -45.87 -50.79
N PRO A 332 20.47 -44.70 -50.77
CA PRO A 332 21.52 -44.58 -49.74
C PRO A 332 21.92 -43.15 -49.27
N ARG A 333 22.51 -43.08 -48.05
CA ARG A 333 23.27 -41.96 -47.41
C ARG A 333 22.38 -40.80 -46.85
N GLN A 334 22.59 -40.25 -45.65
CA GLN A 334 23.63 -40.37 -44.60
C GLN A 334 23.00 -40.65 -43.21
N PRO A 335 23.76 -41.14 -42.19
CA PRO A 335 23.24 -41.38 -40.85
C PRO A 335 23.16 -40.11 -39.98
N PRO A 336 22.15 -39.97 -39.09
CA PRO A 336 22.16 -38.98 -38.02
C PRO A 336 23.11 -39.38 -36.87
N PRO A 337 23.60 -38.42 -36.06
CA PRO A 337 24.54 -38.69 -34.96
C PRO A 337 23.87 -39.42 -33.77
N PRO A 338 24.66 -40.16 -32.95
CA PRO A 338 24.13 -40.90 -31.81
C PRO A 338 23.72 -39.98 -30.64
N PRO A 339 22.71 -40.37 -29.83
CA PRO A 339 22.34 -39.66 -28.61
C PRO A 339 23.38 -39.86 -27.49
N PRO A 340 23.44 -38.95 -26.49
CA PRO A 340 24.43 -39.03 -25.41
C PRO A 340 24.21 -40.24 -24.49
N THR A 341 25.31 -40.94 -24.19
CA THR A 341 25.34 -42.10 -23.31
C THR A 341 25.12 -41.72 -21.85
N SER A 342 24.11 -42.34 -21.22
CA SER A 342 23.96 -42.42 -19.76
C SER A 342 24.32 -43.85 -19.32
N PRO A 343 25.26 -44.06 -18.38
CA PRO A 343 25.65 -45.40 -17.96
C PRO A 343 24.64 -46.00 -16.97
N SER A 344 24.19 -47.22 -17.25
CA SER A 344 23.49 -48.07 -16.26
C SER A 344 24.49 -49.05 -15.61
N PRO A 345 24.31 -49.42 -14.34
CA PRO A 345 25.27 -50.25 -13.59
C PRO A 345 25.09 -51.76 -13.82
N GLY A 346 26.17 -52.53 -13.63
CA GLY A 346 26.16 -53.99 -13.56
C GLY A 346 27.05 -54.49 -12.41
N GLY A 347 26.67 -55.61 -11.76
CA GLY A 347 27.45 -56.26 -10.69
C GLY A 347 28.69 -57.03 -11.19
N VAL A 348 29.40 -57.81 -10.37
CA VAL A 348 29.03 -58.40 -9.07
C VAL A 348 30.27 -58.81 -8.23
N ALA A 349 30.06 -58.98 -6.91
CA ALA A 349 30.69 -59.94 -5.99
C ALA A 349 32.09 -59.72 -5.29
N ASN A 350 32.01 -59.74 -3.94
CA ASN A 350 32.89 -60.40 -2.95
C ASN A 350 34.23 -59.79 -2.45
N SER A 351 34.12 -58.95 -1.39
CA SER A 351 34.64 -59.16 0.00
C SER A 351 36.15 -59.36 0.30
N PRO A 352 36.60 -59.18 1.57
CA PRO A 352 36.26 -58.14 2.56
C PRO A 352 37.51 -57.52 3.26
N GLN A 353 37.46 -56.23 3.64
CA GLN A 353 38.37 -55.68 4.66
C GLN A 353 37.79 -54.42 5.30
N SER A 354 37.76 -54.39 6.64
CA SER A 354 37.38 -53.23 7.46
C SER A 354 38.63 -52.43 7.88
N PRO A 355 38.47 -51.13 8.19
CA PRO A 355 38.78 -50.74 9.56
C PRO A 355 37.77 -49.76 10.21
N THR A 356 38.12 -49.36 11.43
CA THR A 356 37.36 -48.78 12.55
C THR A 356 37.00 -47.28 12.47
N PRO A 357 36.13 -46.75 13.36
CA PRO A 357 35.46 -45.46 13.18
C PRO A 357 36.23 -44.24 13.74
N ALA A 358 35.93 -43.06 13.20
CA ALA A 358 36.37 -41.77 13.72
C ALA A 358 35.19 -40.79 13.90
N SER A 359 35.35 -39.88 14.87
CA SER A 359 34.42 -38.90 15.43
C SER A 359 33.53 -38.11 14.46
N ARG A 360 32.29 -37.84 14.89
CA ARG A 360 31.41 -36.80 14.32
C ARG A 360 31.92 -35.40 14.69
N GLU A 361 32.07 -34.53 13.70
CA GLU A 361 32.20 -33.07 13.89
C GLU A 361 30.81 -32.39 13.91
N PRO A 362 30.64 -31.26 14.62
CA PRO A 362 29.35 -30.60 14.80
C PRO A 362 28.89 -29.81 13.56
N ILE A 363 27.57 -29.64 13.44
CA ILE A 363 26.86 -29.13 12.26
C ILE A 363 27.18 -27.67 11.90
N THR A 364 27.80 -26.91 12.80
CA THR A 364 28.06 -25.47 12.65
C THR A 364 29.02 -25.11 11.51
N GLN A 365 29.98 -25.97 11.16
CA GLN A 365 30.92 -25.69 10.06
C GLN A 365 30.27 -25.78 8.67
N ARG A 366 29.22 -26.60 8.48
CA ARG A 366 28.58 -26.76 7.15
C ARG A 366 27.75 -25.56 6.70
N LEU A 367 27.41 -24.62 7.58
CA LEU A 367 26.62 -23.43 7.24
C LEU A 367 27.47 -22.23 6.79
N ASN A 368 28.75 -22.15 7.19
CA ASN A 368 29.63 -21.05 6.76
C ASN A 368 30.10 -21.20 5.31
N ASP A 369 30.42 -22.43 4.86
CA ASP A 369 30.91 -22.67 3.49
C ASP A 369 29.86 -22.34 2.41
N LEU A 370 28.57 -22.37 2.76
CA LEU A 370 27.47 -22.06 1.83
C LEU A 370 27.27 -20.56 1.59
N MET A 371 27.75 -19.71 2.51
CA MET A 371 27.56 -18.25 2.48
C MET A 371 28.76 -17.47 1.93
N SER A 372 29.93 -18.11 1.77
CA SER A 372 31.16 -17.43 1.31
C SER A 372 31.68 -17.88 -0.07
N SER A 373 31.19 -18.97 -0.65
CA SER A 373 31.73 -19.52 -1.90
C SER A 373 31.01 -19.03 -3.17
N GLY A 374 30.96 -17.71 -3.38
CA GLY A 374 30.36 -17.08 -4.55
C GLY A 374 31.36 -16.73 -5.68
N SER A 375 31.51 -17.63 -6.67
CA SER A 375 31.89 -17.37 -8.09
C SER A 375 33.16 -18.05 -8.65
N ARG A 376 33.09 -18.33 -9.97
CA ARG A 376 34.10 -18.89 -10.92
C ARG A 376 34.16 -20.43 -10.91
N THR A 377 34.05 -21.17 -12.02
CA THR A 377 34.38 -20.94 -13.46
C THR A 377 33.61 -22.00 -14.32
N ARG A 378 33.39 -21.96 -15.66
CA ARG A 378 33.63 -20.99 -16.76
C ARG A 378 33.08 -21.50 -18.13
N LYS A 379 32.12 -20.77 -18.72
CA LYS A 379 31.88 -20.55 -20.19
C LYS A 379 31.60 -21.83 -21.05
N GLN A 380 31.19 -21.79 -22.33
CA GLN A 380 31.28 -20.84 -23.47
C GLN A 380 30.15 -21.23 -24.49
N CYS A 381 29.76 -20.51 -25.57
CA CYS A 381 30.41 -19.43 -26.33
C CYS A 381 29.42 -18.66 -27.26
N LEU A 382 29.93 -17.52 -27.78
CA LEU A 382 29.40 -16.63 -28.83
C LEU A 382 28.28 -15.66 -28.34
N ARG A 383 28.07 -14.45 -28.89
CA ARG A 383 28.84 -13.48 -29.74
C ARG A 383 28.14 -12.09 -29.57
N SER A 384 28.76 -10.90 -29.66
CA SER A 384 30.18 -10.52 -29.81
C SER A 384 30.44 -9.02 -29.48
N ILE A 385 31.72 -8.60 -29.47
CA ILE A 385 32.28 -7.25 -29.70
C ILE A 385 31.98 -6.10 -28.70
N LYS A 386 33.03 -5.77 -27.93
CA LYS A 386 33.29 -4.48 -27.26
C LYS A 386 33.33 -3.31 -28.25
N ARG A 387 32.93 -2.12 -27.79
CA ARG A 387 33.79 -0.91 -27.81
C ARG A 387 33.36 0.05 -26.71
N GLY A 388 34.18 0.15 -25.67
CA GLY A 388 34.19 1.31 -24.79
C GLY A 388 35.33 2.23 -25.22
N LEU A 389 35.04 3.51 -25.42
CA LEU A 389 36.04 4.57 -25.44
C LEU A 389 35.58 5.64 -24.47
N SER A 390 36.30 5.74 -23.36
CA SER A 390 36.13 6.79 -22.37
C SER A 390 36.56 8.13 -22.96
N LEU A 391 35.60 9.04 -23.17
CA LEU A 391 35.91 10.47 -23.15
C LEU A 391 35.56 11.03 -21.77
N LYS A 392 36.60 11.53 -21.14
CA LYS A 392 36.64 11.97 -19.74
C LYS A 392 36.06 13.37 -19.63
N LEU A 393 34.75 13.50 -19.49
CA LEU A 393 34.07 14.77 -19.20
C LEU A 393 33.38 14.72 -17.83
N GLY A 394 33.92 15.50 -16.90
CA GLY A 394 33.26 16.09 -15.72
C GLY A 394 32.46 15.19 -14.79
N SER A 395 32.85 15.14 -13.50
CA SER A 395 31.94 14.80 -12.41
C SER A 395 30.66 15.62 -12.54
N SER A 396 29.50 14.97 -12.66
CA SER A 396 28.22 15.66 -12.52
C SER A 396 28.14 16.26 -11.10
N PRO A 397 27.79 17.55 -10.92
CA PRO A 397 27.72 18.13 -9.58
C PRO A 397 26.69 17.38 -8.75
N ALA A 398 27.09 16.86 -7.58
CA ALA A 398 26.22 16.10 -6.69
C ALA A 398 24.96 16.88 -6.28
N ASP A 399 25.10 18.21 -6.25
CA ASP A 399 24.15 19.26 -5.94
C ASP A 399 22.97 19.38 -6.91
N CYS A 400 22.98 18.66 -8.06
CA CYS A 400 21.94 18.71 -9.10
C CYS A 400 21.65 20.13 -9.66
N SER A 401 22.65 21.01 -9.62
CA SER A 401 22.55 22.45 -9.96
C SER A 401 22.22 22.79 -11.42
N HIS A 402 22.24 21.79 -12.32
CA HIS A 402 21.90 21.93 -13.74
C HIS A 402 20.40 21.78 -14.04
N LEU A 403 19.58 21.41 -13.04
CA LEU A 403 18.14 21.19 -13.21
C LEU A 403 17.32 22.42 -12.79
N PRO A 404 16.16 22.68 -13.42
CA PRO A 404 15.15 23.62 -12.93
C PRO A 404 14.82 23.38 -11.45
N ALA A 405 14.54 24.44 -10.69
CA ALA A 405 14.48 24.39 -9.24
C ALA A 405 13.47 23.34 -8.69
N GLU A 406 12.29 23.18 -9.29
CA GLU A 406 11.32 22.15 -8.89
C GLU A 406 11.81 20.72 -9.17
N GLN A 407 12.46 20.49 -10.32
CA GLN A 407 13.05 19.19 -10.65
C GLN A 407 14.23 18.87 -9.73
N ARG A 408 15.06 19.89 -9.41
CA ARG A 408 16.16 19.80 -8.44
C ARG A 408 15.63 19.43 -7.05
N ARG A 409 14.57 20.13 -6.59
CA ARG A 409 13.86 19.86 -5.33
C ARG A 409 13.35 18.42 -5.26
N LYS A 410 12.59 17.99 -6.27
CA LYS A 410 12.02 16.63 -6.35
C LYS A 410 13.11 15.56 -6.32
N LYS A 411 14.21 15.74 -7.07
CA LYS A 411 15.34 14.80 -7.14
C LYS A 411 16.13 14.73 -5.81
N LEU A 412 16.34 15.87 -5.15
CA LEU A 412 16.94 15.92 -3.81
C LEU A 412 16.05 15.24 -2.77
N GLN A 413 14.73 15.46 -2.81
CA GLN A 413 13.79 14.79 -1.91
C GLN A 413 13.78 13.26 -2.09
N THR A 414 13.80 12.76 -3.33
CA THR A 414 13.93 11.32 -3.60
C THR A 414 15.27 10.77 -3.06
N ARG A 415 16.38 11.51 -3.23
CA ARG A 415 17.69 11.09 -2.72
C ARG A 415 17.73 11.07 -1.19
N ILE A 416 17.15 12.06 -0.52
CA ILE A 416 16.98 12.10 0.95
C ILE A 416 16.18 10.88 1.43
N ASN A 417 15.07 10.56 0.77
CA ASN A 417 14.25 9.41 1.12
C ASN A 417 15.03 8.09 0.98
N ASN A 418 15.80 7.92 -0.10
CA ASN A 418 16.62 6.73 -0.32
C ASN A 418 17.76 6.61 0.73
N ILE A 419 18.45 7.71 1.07
CA ILE A 419 19.50 7.72 2.09
C ILE A 419 18.90 7.38 3.47
N ASN A 420 17.73 7.92 3.82
CA ASN A 420 17.04 7.57 5.06
C ASN A 420 16.69 6.07 5.14
N GLN A 421 16.29 5.44 4.03
CA GLN A 421 16.06 3.99 3.98
C GLN A 421 17.35 3.17 4.15
N GLU A 422 18.48 3.64 3.61
CA GLU A 422 19.79 3.00 3.80
C GLU A 422 20.27 3.13 5.26
N ILE A 423 20.14 4.32 5.86
CA ILE A 423 20.45 4.56 7.28
C ILE A 423 19.61 3.64 8.19
N GLN A 424 18.34 3.42 7.86
CA GLN A 424 17.48 2.52 8.63
C GLN A 424 17.95 1.06 8.53
N ARG A 425 18.30 0.59 7.32
CA ARG A 425 18.84 -0.78 7.12
C ARG A 425 20.18 -0.99 7.84
N GLU A 426 21.10 -0.02 7.80
CA GLU A 426 22.37 -0.10 8.51
C GLU A 426 22.18 -0.04 10.05
N LYS A 427 21.19 0.70 10.57
CA LYS A 427 20.81 0.68 12.00
C LYS A 427 20.29 -0.69 12.42
N GLU A 428 19.41 -1.30 11.63
CA GLU A 428 18.90 -2.66 11.88
C GLU A 428 20.02 -3.71 11.83
N GLN A 429 20.96 -3.59 10.88
CA GLN A 429 22.14 -4.45 10.79
C GLN A 429 23.05 -4.29 12.03
N ARG A 430 23.30 -3.06 12.49
CA ARG A 430 24.03 -2.80 13.74
C ARG A 430 23.37 -3.46 14.94
N ASP A 431 22.06 -3.28 15.09
CA ASP A 431 21.32 -3.76 16.27
C ASP A 431 21.21 -5.29 16.28
N ALA A 432 21.15 -5.93 15.11
CA ALA A 432 21.29 -7.38 14.97
C ALA A 432 22.70 -7.87 15.39
N LEU A 433 23.76 -7.20 14.95
CA LEU A 433 25.15 -7.53 15.33
C LEU A 433 25.41 -7.33 16.83
N LEU A 434 24.84 -6.30 17.45
CA LEU A 434 24.92 -6.09 18.90
C LEU A 434 24.23 -7.21 19.69
N LYS A 435 23.05 -7.67 19.25
CA LYS A 435 22.37 -8.84 19.85
C LYS A 435 23.17 -10.13 19.66
N MET A 436 23.79 -10.34 18.50
CA MET A 436 24.69 -11.49 18.28
C MET A 436 25.90 -11.43 19.21
N ARG A 437 26.49 -10.25 19.40
CA ARG A 437 27.61 -10.04 20.34
C ARG A 437 27.19 -10.35 21.78
N GLU A 438 26.02 -9.88 22.21
CA GLU A 438 25.46 -10.17 23.54
C GLU A 438 25.24 -11.69 23.78
N VAL A 439 24.84 -12.44 22.74
CA VAL A 439 24.74 -13.91 22.79
C VAL A 439 26.12 -14.57 22.90
N TYR A 440 27.12 -14.10 22.16
CA TYR A 440 28.48 -14.63 22.21
C TYR A 440 29.19 -14.31 23.55
N GLU A 441 28.95 -13.12 24.12
CA GLU A 441 29.44 -12.76 25.47
C GLU A 441 28.81 -13.65 26.56
N ARG A 442 27.53 -13.99 26.45
CA ARG A 442 26.82 -14.88 27.40
C ARG A 442 27.06 -16.37 27.19
N SER A 443 27.53 -16.78 26.02
CA SER A 443 27.69 -18.19 25.66
C SER A 443 28.90 -18.37 24.74
N PRO A 444 30.13 -18.42 25.29
CA PRO A 444 31.37 -18.52 24.51
C PRO A 444 31.45 -19.73 23.56
N GLN A 445 30.65 -20.77 23.81
CA GLN A 445 30.50 -21.92 22.92
C GLN A 445 29.77 -21.63 21.59
N MET A 446 29.06 -20.50 21.49
CA MET A 446 28.27 -20.11 20.31
C MET A 446 29.06 -19.24 19.32
N GLY A 447 30.15 -18.63 19.77
CA GLY A 447 31.03 -17.79 18.96
C GLY A 447 31.88 -16.85 19.81
N ASP A 448 32.91 -16.27 19.20
CA ASP A 448 33.74 -15.24 19.82
C ASP A 448 33.14 -13.84 19.60
N ALA A 449 32.82 -13.13 20.68
CA ALA A 449 32.28 -11.78 20.65
C ALA A 449 33.22 -10.78 19.92
N SER A 450 34.55 -10.95 20.06
CA SER A 450 35.53 -10.07 19.41
C SER A 450 35.57 -10.24 17.88
N SER A 451 35.08 -11.36 17.34
CA SER A 451 34.98 -11.57 15.88
C SER A 451 33.95 -10.67 15.18
N LEU A 452 33.00 -10.09 15.92
CA LEU A 452 31.95 -9.21 15.38
C LEU A 452 32.37 -7.74 15.34
N GLU A 453 33.39 -7.35 16.11
CA GLU A 453 33.88 -5.97 16.24
C GLU A 453 34.27 -5.31 14.90
N PRO A 454 35.01 -5.95 13.96
CA PRO A 454 35.34 -5.30 12.67
C PRO A 454 34.09 -5.00 11.83
N ARG A 455 33.02 -5.80 11.94
CA ARG A 455 31.77 -5.61 11.21
C ARG A 455 30.86 -4.57 11.87
N LEU A 456 30.91 -4.45 13.20
CA LEU A 456 30.29 -3.34 13.92
C LEU A 456 30.93 -1.99 13.56
N GLU A 457 32.26 -1.94 13.45
CA GLU A 457 32.99 -0.73 13.06
C GLU A 457 32.75 -0.36 11.59
N GLU A 458 32.65 -1.34 10.68
CA GLU A 458 32.25 -1.11 9.27
C GLU A 458 30.86 -0.45 9.17
N VAL A 459 29.85 -1.03 9.84
CA VAL A 459 28.47 -0.50 9.87
C VAL A 459 28.43 0.91 10.48
N LYS A 460 29.20 1.15 11.55
CA LYS A 460 29.35 2.47 12.17
C LYS A 460 29.94 3.51 11.21
N GLN A 461 30.96 3.15 10.42
CA GLN A 461 31.53 4.03 9.40
C GLN A 461 30.57 4.27 8.22
N ASN A 462 29.76 3.27 7.84
CA ASN A 462 28.74 3.44 6.80
C ASN A 462 27.62 4.38 7.26
N LEU A 463 27.13 4.22 8.49
CA LEU A 463 26.16 5.14 9.10
C LEU A 463 26.67 6.58 9.11
N GLN A 464 27.91 6.82 9.52
CA GLN A 464 28.51 8.17 9.50
C GLN A 464 28.54 8.77 8.09
N LYS A 465 28.98 8.02 7.07
CA LYS A 465 29.00 8.49 5.68
C LYS A 465 27.60 8.81 5.15
N LEU A 466 26.61 7.98 5.48
CA LEU A 466 25.22 8.18 5.06
C LEU A 466 24.59 9.38 5.77
N GLU A 467 24.85 9.59 7.06
CA GLU A 467 24.38 10.76 7.82
C GLU A 467 25.02 12.07 7.30
N GLU A 468 26.31 12.05 6.92
CA GLU A 468 26.98 13.16 6.23
C GLU A 468 26.43 13.43 4.82
N GLU A 469 26.07 12.39 4.06
CA GLU A 469 25.41 12.56 2.76
C GLU A 469 23.98 13.09 2.92
N LEU A 470 23.22 12.59 3.90
CA LEU A 470 21.88 13.07 4.23
C LEU A 470 21.93 14.57 4.56
N LYS A 471 22.82 14.99 5.46
CA LYS A 471 22.99 16.39 5.86
C LYS A 471 23.34 17.28 4.68
N ARG A 472 24.22 16.86 3.78
CA ARG A 472 24.54 17.60 2.54
C ARG A 472 23.33 17.76 1.63
N ASN A 473 22.55 16.70 1.42
CA ASN A 473 21.35 16.78 0.59
C ASN A 473 20.24 17.65 1.22
N GLN A 474 20.09 17.62 2.55
CA GLN A 474 19.18 18.50 3.28
C GLN A 474 19.57 19.98 3.13
N VAL A 475 20.86 20.31 3.22
CA VAL A 475 21.35 21.68 2.97
C VAL A 475 21.02 22.11 1.54
N TRP A 476 21.35 21.29 0.53
CA TRP A 476 21.01 21.61 -0.87
C TRP A 476 19.50 21.76 -1.11
N LEU A 477 18.65 21.00 -0.42
CA LEU A 477 17.19 21.15 -0.51
C LEU A 477 16.75 22.49 0.08
N SER A 478 17.28 22.87 1.25
CA SER A 478 16.97 24.17 1.88
C SER A 478 17.41 25.37 1.04
N GLU A 479 18.56 25.30 0.36
CA GLU A 479 19.01 26.34 -0.58
C GLU A 479 18.07 26.50 -1.78
N VAL A 480 17.46 25.40 -2.23
CA VAL A 480 16.48 25.42 -3.34
C VAL A 480 15.16 26.02 -2.86
N ASP A 481 14.66 25.62 -1.70
CA ASP A 481 13.39 26.12 -1.14
C ASP A 481 13.46 27.62 -0.79
N ILE A 482 14.61 28.12 -0.33
CA ILE A 482 14.84 29.57 -0.12
C ILE A 482 14.77 30.34 -1.46
N ARG A 483 15.48 29.87 -2.50
CA ARG A 483 15.49 30.53 -3.83
C ARG A 483 14.13 30.51 -4.54
N MET A 484 13.32 29.48 -4.28
CA MET A 484 11.92 29.41 -4.72
C MET A 484 11.03 30.42 -3.97
N SER A 485 11.27 30.59 -2.67
CA SER A 485 10.52 31.53 -1.83
C SER A 485 10.71 32.98 -2.27
N ASP A 486 11.95 33.39 -2.59
CA ASP A 486 12.26 34.74 -3.11
C ASP A 486 11.53 35.09 -4.42
N HIS A 487 11.18 34.10 -5.25
CA HIS A 487 10.40 34.32 -6.47
C HIS A 487 8.90 34.50 -6.23
N SER A 488 8.38 34.05 -5.08
CA SER A 488 6.96 34.20 -4.72
C SER A 488 6.61 35.61 -4.21
N GLY A 489 7.60 36.34 -3.66
CA GLY A 489 7.40 37.65 -3.03
C GLY A 489 7.21 38.86 -3.97
N ARG A 490 7.38 38.69 -5.30
CA ARG A 490 7.39 39.83 -6.25
C ARG A 490 6.14 39.92 -7.16
N ARG A 491 4.99 39.42 -6.70
CA ARG A 491 3.70 39.51 -7.41
C ARG A 491 2.51 39.96 -6.56
N GLN A 492 2.73 40.91 -5.65
CA GLN A 492 1.69 41.84 -5.19
C GLN A 492 2.27 43.26 -5.12
N SER A 493 1.44 44.26 -5.48
CA SER A 493 1.78 45.68 -5.63
C SER A 493 2.65 46.07 -6.84
N ALA A 494 1.98 46.47 -7.93
CA ALA A 494 2.47 47.46 -8.89
C ALA A 494 1.28 48.07 -9.68
N GLY A 495 0.82 49.25 -9.27
CA GLY A 495 -0.16 50.05 -10.01
C GLY A 495 0.17 51.53 -9.85
N CYS A 496 0.88 52.10 -10.85
CA CYS A 496 1.38 53.48 -10.92
C CYS A 496 2.33 53.94 -9.80
N GLY A 497 3.35 54.78 -10.04
CA GLY A 497 3.86 55.28 -11.31
C GLY A 497 4.89 56.42 -11.11
N LEU A 498 5.76 56.60 -12.11
CA LEU A 498 6.64 57.78 -12.37
C LEU A 498 7.93 58.01 -11.54
N ASN A 499 9.00 58.18 -12.32
CA ASN A 499 10.20 59.02 -12.14
C ASN A 499 11.24 58.78 -11.02
N SER A 500 12.34 58.15 -11.46
CA SER A 500 13.68 58.77 -11.59
C SER A 500 14.58 59.07 -10.38
N GLN A 501 15.82 58.59 -10.58
CA GLN A 501 17.10 58.99 -9.98
C GLN A 501 17.46 58.45 -8.59
N ALA A 502 18.77 58.22 -8.44
CA ALA A 502 19.39 57.43 -7.39
C ALA A 502 20.23 58.29 -6.47
N THR A 503 20.36 57.88 -5.20
CA THR A 503 21.66 57.71 -4.51
C THR A 503 21.47 57.02 -3.16
N THR A 504 22.53 56.36 -2.69
CA THR A 504 22.67 55.60 -1.43
C THR A 504 23.25 56.50 -0.31
N PRO A 505 23.60 56.00 0.90
CA PRO A 505 22.81 55.23 1.89
C PRO A 505 22.92 55.83 3.33
N GLY A 506 22.18 55.34 4.35
CA GLY A 506 22.53 55.69 5.74
C GLY A 506 21.56 55.38 6.90
N SER A 507 21.92 54.36 7.71
CA SER A 507 21.85 54.27 9.19
C SER A 507 20.72 54.91 10.05
N SER A 508 20.08 54.04 10.85
CA SER A 508 19.77 54.17 12.31
C SER A 508 18.72 55.16 12.89
N SER A 509 17.98 54.62 13.87
CA SER A 509 17.49 55.23 15.13
C SER A 509 16.05 55.76 15.29
N LEU A 510 15.42 55.24 16.35
CA LEU A 510 14.52 55.86 17.35
C LEU A 510 13.08 56.35 16.99
N LYS A 511 12.14 55.69 17.69
CA LYS A 511 11.10 56.25 18.60
C LYS A 511 9.87 57.05 18.08
N GLN A 512 8.74 56.62 18.67
CA GLN A 512 7.65 57.40 19.29
C GLN A 512 6.52 58.02 18.45
N LEU A 513 5.31 57.56 18.81
CA LEU A 513 4.05 58.33 18.93
C LEU A 513 3.42 58.82 17.60
N ASP A 514 2.10 59.04 17.50
CA ASP A 514 1.12 59.28 18.56
C ASP A 514 -0.29 58.72 18.28
N ASN A 515 -1.14 58.81 19.30
CA ASN A 515 -2.50 58.28 19.41
C ASN A 515 -3.57 59.29 18.92
N ARG A 516 -4.65 58.83 18.24
CA ARG A 516 -6.02 59.40 18.36
C ARG A 516 -7.12 58.62 17.61
N ASN A 517 -8.06 58.10 18.39
CA ASN A 517 -9.48 57.86 18.03
C ASN A 517 -10.29 59.11 18.56
N PRO A 518 -11.65 59.22 18.59
CA PRO A 518 -12.70 58.21 18.34
C PRO A 518 -14.02 58.66 17.63
N ALA A 519 -14.96 57.70 17.53
CA ALA A 519 -16.44 57.83 17.59
C ALA A 519 -17.19 58.25 16.28
N SER A 520 -18.45 57.84 16.02
CA SER A 520 -19.46 57.15 16.86
C SER A 520 -20.55 56.43 16.02
N ARG A 521 -21.23 55.41 16.59
CA ARG A 521 -22.69 55.07 16.43
C ARG A 521 -23.20 54.63 15.03
N GLU A 522 -24.31 53.88 14.85
CA GLU A 522 -25.24 53.12 15.73
C GLU A 522 -25.97 52.02 14.88
N SER A 523 -26.61 51.05 15.55
CA SER A 523 -27.65 50.12 15.01
C SER A 523 -28.98 50.40 15.78
N PRO A 524 -30.17 49.76 15.61
CA PRO A 524 -30.50 48.45 14.96
C PRO A 524 -31.89 48.34 14.24
N ASP A 525 -32.38 47.09 14.03
CA ASP A 525 -33.75 46.62 13.63
C ASP A 525 -34.33 47.03 12.25
N GLY A 526 -35.22 46.25 11.59
CA GLY A 526 -35.76 44.91 11.85
C GLY A 526 -36.96 44.54 10.92
N SER A 527 -37.31 43.24 10.82
CA SER A 527 -38.59 42.66 10.31
C SER A 527 -39.01 42.70 8.81
N TYR A 528 -38.86 41.53 8.15
CA TYR A 528 -39.88 40.71 7.42
C TYR A 528 -41.03 41.30 6.56
N THR A 529 -41.10 40.89 5.28
CA THR A 529 -42.33 40.42 4.56
C THR A 529 -41.98 39.47 3.39
N GLU A 530 -42.85 38.50 3.10
CA GLU A 530 -42.87 37.62 1.90
C GLU A 530 -43.38 38.42 0.65
N ASP A 531 -43.50 37.93 -0.60
CA ASP A 531 -43.53 36.57 -1.17
C ASP A 531 -43.28 36.57 -2.72
N HIS A 532 -43.15 35.37 -3.32
CA HIS A 532 -43.31 34.97 -4.74
C HIS A 532 -42.13 35.20 -5.73
N SER A 533 -41.81 34.27 -6.65
CA SER A 533 -42.19 32.85 -6.81
C SER A 533 -41.37 32.17 -7.94
N ALA A 534 -40.82 30.98 -7.73
CA ALA A 534 -40.50 30.01 -8.80
C ALA A 534 -40.24 28.59 -8.23
N GLU A 535 -41.19 27.70 -8.48
CA GLU A 535 -41.18 26.25 -8.29
C GLU A 535 -39.99 25.57 -9.04
N LEU A 536 -39.56 24.32 -8.81
CA LEU A 536 -40.31 23.08 -8.57
C LEU A 536 -39.57 22.01 -7.73
N HIS A 537 -40.37 21.31 -6.91
CA HIS A 537 -40.28 19.91 -6.48
C HIS A 537 -38.94 19.23 -6.13
N PHE A 538 -38.77 19.04 -4.82
CA PHE A 538 -38.13 17.86 -4.22
C PHE A 538 -39.15 16.70 -4.10
N LYS A 539 -38.73 15.47 -4.40
CA LYS A 539 -39.41 14.24 -3.92
C LYS A 539 -38.37 13.24 -3.46
N SER A 540 -38.57 12.72 -2.24
CA SER A 540 -37.69 11.74 -1.62
C SER A 540 -38.44 10.42 -1.46
N ARG A 541 -37.88 9.31 -1.94
CA ARG A 541 -37.80 8.04 -1.20
C ARG A 541 -37.03 6.95 -1.95
N SER A 542 -36.20 6.28 -1.15
CA SER A 542 -35.58 4.96 -1.34
C SER A 542 -36.45 3.89 -2.00
N SER A 543 -35.87 3.12 -2.93
CA SER A 543 -35.79 1.64 -2.89
C SER A 543 -35.53 1.06 -4.28
N GLU A 544 -34.27 0.77 -4.61
CA GLU A 544 -33.82 -0.48 -5.26
C GLU A 544 -32.28 -0.41 -5.37
N PHE A 545 -31.61 -1.53 -5.09
CA PHE A 545 -30.15 -1.62 -4.96
C PHE A 545 -29.76 -3.00 -5.51
N ASP A 546 -29.53 -3.06 -6.82
CA ASP A 546 -28.84 -4.16 -7.50
C ASP A 546 -28.34 -3.68 -8.86
N ASP A 547 -27.27 -4.33 -9.36
CA ASP A 547 -26.54 -4.04 -10.61
C ASP A 547 -26.08 -2.58 -10.86
N ASP A 548 -24.79 -2.32 -10.56
CA ASP A 548 -23.85 -1.64 -11.48
C ASP A 548 -22.43 -1.68 -10.87
N PHE A 549 -21.73 -2.78 -11.11
CA PHE A 549 -20.31 -2.96 -10.81
C PHE A 549 -19.56 -3.28 -12.10
N ASP A 550 -19.39 -2.28 -12.98
CA ASP A 550 -18.32 -2.15 -13.99
C ASP A 550 -18.55 -0.91 -14.88
N ASP A 551 -18.50 0.31 -14.30
CA ASP A 551 -18.45 1.57 -15.07
C ASP A 551 -17.43 2.54 -14.43
N GLU A 552 -16.13 2.26 -14.62
CA GLU A 552 -15.09 3.26 -14.39
C GLU A 552 -15.09 4.25 -15.57
N GLU A 553 -15.79 5.38 -15.39
CA GLU A 553 -16.01 6.39 -16.44
C GLU A 553 -14.68 6.77 -17.14
N PRO A 554 -14.50 6.42 -18.42
CA PRO A 554 -13.17 6.43 -19.04
C PRO A 554 -12.68 7.85 -19.27
N LEU A 555 -11.53 8.19 -18.68
CA LEU A 555 -10.96 9.55 -18.61
C LEU A 555 -11.17 10.37 -19.90
N PRO A 556 -11.61 11.63 -19.81
CA PRO A 556 -11.90 12.45 -20.98
C PRO A 556 -10.65 12.71 -21.82
N SER A 557 -10.78 12.69 -23.14
CA SER A 557 -9.69 13.04 -24.04
C SER A 557 -9.34 14.52 -23.95
N ILE A 558 -8.06 14.83 -23.77
CA ILE A 558 -7.51 16.19 -23.69
C ILE A 558 -7.12 16.76 -25.07
N GLY A 559 -7.23 15.96 -26.12
CA GLY A 559 -7.05 16.37 -27.52
C GLY A 559 -7.01 15.17 -28.46
N THR A 560 -6.43 15.37 -29.64
CA THR A 560 -6.18 14.33 -30.63
C THR A 560 -4.71 14.31 -31.05
N CYS A 561 -4.24 13.21 -31.63
CA CYS A 561 -2.92 13.15 -32.25
C CYS A 561 -2.96 12.39 -33.57
N LYS A 562 -2.07 12.77 -34.49
CA LYS A 562 -1.84 12.06 -35.74
C LYS A 562 -0.50 11.31 -35.69
N SER A 563 -0.52 10.01 -35.95
CA SER A 563 0.68 9.19 -36.11
C SER A 563 1.55 9.69 -37.28
N LEU A 564 2.85 9.83 -37.03
CA LEU A 564 3.88 10.20 -38.00
C LEU A 564 4.65 8.98 -38.52
N TYR A 565 4.66 7.88 -37.77
CA TYR A 565 5.40 6.66 -38.09
C TYR A 565 4.65 5.43 -37.53
N PRO A 566 4.71 4.27 -38.20
CA PRO A 566 4.09 3.06 -37.66
C PRO A 566 4.80 2.61 -36.38
N PHE A 567 4.04 2.13 -35.41
CA PHE A 567 4.54 1.59 -34.15
C PHE A 567 3.76 0.33 -33.79
N GLN A 568 4.49 -0.74 -33.43
CA GLN A 568 3.91 -2.02 -33.06
C GLN A 568 4.14 -2.26 -31.57
N GLY A 569 3.05 -2.23 -30.80
CA GLY A 569 3.06 -2.50 -29.36
C GLY A 569 3.55 -3.92 -29.08
N GLN A 570 4.35 -4.07 -28.02
CA GLN A 570 5.02 -5.33 -27.66
C GLN A 570 4.54 -5.89 -26.31
N ASN A 571 3.69 -5.16 -25.60
CA ASN A 571 3.19 -5.51 -24.28
C ASN A 571 1.77 -4.97 -24.07
N GLU A 572 1.11 -5.45 -23.01
CA GLU A 572 -0.30 -5.19 -22.66
C GLU A 572 -0.62 -3.72 -22.30
N GLY A 573 0.38 -2.82 -22.35
CA GLY A 573 0.21 -1.39 -22.13
C GLY A 573 0.57 -0.50 -23.32
N THR A 574 0.92 -1.06 -24.50
CA THR A 574 1.29 -0.26 -25.68
C THR A 574 0.30 -0.44 -26.84
N LEU A 575 -0.17 0.67 -27.40
CA LEU A 575 -1.11 0.65 -28.52
C LEU A 575 -0.36 0.56 -29.85
N SER A 576 -0.72 -0.40 -30.71
CA SER A 576 -0.16 -0.46 -32.07
C SER A 576 -0.88 0.54 -32.98
N MET A 577 -0.12 1.33 -33.76
CA MET A 577 -0.64 2.37 -34.65
C MET A 577 0.05 2.35 -36.02
N VAL A 578 -0.67 2.76 -37.07
CA VAL A 578 -0.13 2.93 -38.43
C VAL A 578 0.21 4.38 -38.73
N GLU A 579 1.07 4.64 -39.73
CA GLU A 579 1.39 6.00 -40.15
C GLU A 579 0.14 6.75 -40.64
N GLY A 580 -0.05 7.98 -40.18
CA GLY A 580 -1.17 8.83 -40.54
C GLY A 580 -2.47 8.59 -39.77
N GLU A 581 -2.53 7.59 -38.90
CA GLU A 581 -3.67 7.28 -38.03
C GLU A 581 -4.00 8.43 -37.07
N LEU A 582 -5.29 8.65 -36.78
CA LEU A 582 -5.78 9.63 -35.80
C LEU A 582 -6.28 8.92 -34.54
N LEU A 583 -5.82 9.38 -33.38
CA LEU A 583 -6.13 8.83 -32.06
C LEU A 583 -6.48 9.96 -31.09
N SER A 584 -7.28 9.67 -30.06
CA SER A 584 -7.56 10.61 -28.98
C SER A 584 -6.44 10.57 -27.94
N VAL A 585 -5.97 11.74 -27.47
CA VAL A 585 -4.97 11.84 -26.41
C VAL A 585 -5.68 11.87 -25.07
N VAL A 586 -5.28 10.97 -24.16
CA VAL A 586 -5.82 10.87 -22.79
C VAL A 586 -4.85 11.49 -21.78
N GLU A 587 -3.55 11.30 -21.97
CA GLU A 587 -2.51 11.87 -21.12
C GLU A 587 -1.29 12.29 -21.95
N GLU A 588 -0.82 13.53 -21.74
CA GLU A 588 0.39 14.07 -22.35
C GLU A 588 1.67 13.50 -21.72
N ASP A 589 2.73 13.41 -22.53
CA ASP A 589 4.09 13.07 -22.12
C ASP A 589 4.62 14.02 -21.05
N LYS A 590 4.97 13.47 -19.89
CA LYS A 590 5.49 14.21 -18.72
C LYS A 590 7.02 14.27 -18.68
N GLY A 591 7.67 13.95 -19.79
CA GLY A 591 9.13 13.91 -19.97
C GLY A 591 9.72 12.49 -19.94
N ASP A 592 8.89 11.45 -20.10
CA ASP A 592 9.31 10.04 -20.18
C ASP A 592 9.29 9.48 -21.61
N GLY A 593 8.77 10.24 -22.58
CA GLY A 593 8.79 9.89 -24.01
C GLY A 593 7.57 9.11 -24.49
N TRP A 594 6.53 8.99 -23.66
CA TRP A 594 5.31 8.22 -23.96
C TRP A 594 4.05 9.08 -23.77
N THR A 595 3.14 9.00 -24.74
CA THR A 595 1.81 9.62 -24.67
C THR A 595 0.75 8.53 -24.55
N ARG A 596 -0.23 8.72 -23.68
CA ARG A 596 -1.37 7.79 -23.52
C ARG A 596 -2.48 8.16 -24.50
N VAL A 597 -2.84 7.22 -25.36
CA VAL A 597 -3.77 7.43 -26.48
C VAL A 597 -4.85 6.36 -26.53
N ARG A 598 -6.03 6.74 -27.02
CA ARG A 598 -7.24 5.92 -27.12
C ARG A 598 -7.74 5.88 -28.57
N ARG A 599 -8.03 4.68 -29.10
CA ARG A 599 -8.65 4.50 -30.43
C ARG A 599 -10.18 4.44 -30.33
N ASN A 600 -10.71 3.74 -29.33
CA ASN A 600 -12.13 3.61 -29.01
C ASN A 600 -12.29 3.36 -27.48
N LEU A 601 -13.50 3.10 -26.98
CA LEU A 601 -13.74 2.90 -25.54
C LEU A 601 -12.99 1.71 -24.91
N GLU A 602 -12.53 0.74 -25.72
CA GLU A 602 -11.91 -0.52 -25.26
C GLU A 602 -10.39 -0.59 -25.55
N GLU A 603 -9.88 0.18 -26.52
CA GLU A 603 -8.49 0.19 -26.96
C GLU A 603 -7.77 1.48 -26.55
N GLU A 604 -7.05 1.41 -25.44
CA GLU A 604 -6.21 2.49 -24.91
C GLU A 604 -4.81 1.96 -24.56
N GLY A 605 -3.77 2.77 -24.79
CA GLY A 605 -2.40 2.39 -24.44
C GLY A 605 -1.39 3.50 -24.72
N TYR A 606 -0.12 3.22 -24.42
CA TYR A 606 0.98 4.17 -24.62
C TYR A 606 1.61 4.02 -26.02
N VAL A 607 1.96 5.16 -26.61
CA VAL A 607 2.74 5.26 -27.86
C VAL A 607 3.93 6.21 -27.68
N PRO A 608 5.05 6.05 -28.41
CA PRO A 608 6.17 6.98 -28.31
C PRO A 608 5.75 8.38 -28.78
N THR A 609 5.99 9.40 -27.95
CA THR A 609 5.61 10.80 -28.25
C THR A 609 6.24 11.32 -29.53
N SER A 610 7.48 10.89 -29.82
CA SER A 610 8.21 11.24 -31.04
C SER A 610 7.64 10.61 -32.31
N TYR A 611 6.70 9.66 -32.21
CA TYR A 611 6.04 9.00 -33.33
C TYR A 611 4.66 9.60 -33.65
N ILE A 612 4.22 10.63 -32.90
CA ILE A 612 2.93 11.28 -33.08
C ILE A 612 3.06 12.81 -33.15
N LYS A 613 2.05 13.47 -33.72
CA LYS A 613 1.85 14.92 -33.68
C LYS A 613 0.57 15.22 -32.93
N VAL A 614 0.71 15.84 -31.75
CA VAL A 614 -0.40 16.14 -30.83
C VAL A 614 -1.07 17.48 -31.18
N PHE A 615 -2.39 17.52 -31.02
CA PHE A 615 -3.30 18.66 -31.19
C PHE A 615 -4.24 18.72 -29.97
N LEU A 616 -3.99 19.63 -29.03
CA LEU A 616 -4.73 19.74 -27.78
C LEU A 616 -5.93 20.68 -27.91
N ASP A 617 -7.05 20.32 -27.28
CA ASP A 617 -8.27 21.14 -27.32
C ASP A 617 -8.20 22.25 -26.26
N THR A 618 -8.13 23.50 -26.71
CA THR A 618 -7.89 24.71 -25.88
C THR A 618 -9.02 25.11 -24.94
N SER A 619 -10.02 24.24 -24.74
CA SER A 619 -11.13 24.43 -23.79
C SER A 619 -10.93 23.71 -22.45
N ALA A 620 -9.97 22.77 -22.36
CA ALA A 620 -9.50 22.23 -21.08
C ALA A 620 -8.42 23.17 -20.50
N LYS A 621 -8.69 23.80 -19.35
CA LYS A 621 -7.83 24.88 -18.81
C LYS A 621 -6.46 24.35 -18.34
N GLY A 622 -5.39 24.69 -19.07
CA GLY A 622 -4.02 24.39 -18.60
C GLY A 622 -2.84 24.79 -19.50
N PHE A 623 -2.98 25.74 -20.44
CA PHE A 623 -1.98 25.95 -21.48
C PHE A 623 -0.82 26.88 -21.08
N VAL A 624 0.44 26.43 -21.25
CA VAL A 624 1.61 27.31 -21.41
C VAL A 624 2.29 26.95 -22.74
N GLN A 625 2.18 27.87 -23.69
CA GLN A 625 2.62 27.68 -25.07
C GLN A 625 4.13 27.85 -25.22
N ASN A 626 4.79 26.93 -25.92
CA ASN A 626 6.12 27.18 -26.47
C ASN A 626 6.27 26.54 -27.86
N SER A 627 5.77 27.26 -28.87
CA SER A 627 5.95 26.91 -30.28
C SER A 627 7.43 27.09 -30.68
N ARG A 628 8.08 26.04 -31.18
CA ARG A 628 9.24 26.19 -32.08
C ARG A 628 9.05 25.39 -33.36
N LEU A 629 8.91 26.15 -34.45
CA LEU A 629 9.32 25.71 -35.77
C LEU A 629 10.80 26.07 -35.93
N VAL A 630 11.55 25.16 -36.58
CA VAL A 630 13.01 25.18 -36.82
C VAL A 630 13.87 24.93 -35.59
#